data_AF-A0A1Q6RM11-F1
#
_entry.id   AF-A0A1Q6RM11-F1
#
_cell.length_a   1.000
_cell.length_b   1.000
_cell.length_c   1.000
_cell.angle_alpha   90.00
_cell.angle_beta   90.00
_cell.angle_gamma   90.00
#
_symmetry.space_group_name_H-M   'P 1'
#
loop_
_entity.id
_entity.type
_entity.pdbx_description
1 polymer ?
#
loop_
_entity_poly.entity_id
_entity_poly.type
_entity_poly.pdbx_seq_one_letter_code
_entity_poly.pdbx_strand_id
1 'polypeptide(L)'
;MIHCHEAKPCDDISEHEEHEHPHHNHSHSHTQSKAVINRLSRAIGHLESVKRMVEDERDCTDVLIQLAAVRSALSSTARVILKDHLEHCISDAVETGDDTFIEELNTAIDKYIN
;
A
#
# COMPACT_ATOMS: atom_id res chain seq x y z
N MET A 1 -37.81 50.37 -22.84
CA MET A 1 -37.71 50.30 -21.36
C MET A 1 -37.86 48.85 -20.94
N ILE A 2 -36.77 48.07 -21.04
CA ILE A 2 -36.54 46.84 -20.28
C ILE A 2 -35.02 46.87 -20.02
N HIS A 3 -34.65 47.01 -18.75
CA HIS A 3 -33.29 47.25 -18.29
C HIS A 3 -32.48 45.95 -18.32
N CYS A 4 -31.24 46.04 -18.77
CA CYS A 4 -30.20 45.02 -18.65
C CYS A 4 -29.89 44.74 -17.16
N HIS A 5 -29.54 43.50 -16.82
CA HIS A 5 -28.71 43.19 -15.66
C HIS A 5 -27.60 42.22 -16.06
N GLU A 6 -26.42 42.54 -15.57
CA GLU A 6 -25.09 42.05 -15.93
C GLU A 6 -24.79 40.64 -15.40
N ALA A 7 -23.79 39.99 -16.01
CA ALA A 7 -23.25 38.68 -15.66
C ALA A 7 -22.47 38.68 -14.32
N LYS A 8 -22.40 37.51 -13.67
CA LYS A 8 -21.30 37.06 -12.77
C LYS A 8 -21.42 35.54 -12.46
N PRO A 9 -20.35 34.87 -11.99
CA PRO A 9 -19.71 33.74 -12.68
C PRO A 9 -19.96 32.38 -12.00
N CYS A 10 -19.63 31.29 -12.69
CA CYS A 10 -19.56 29.94 -12.13
C CYS A 10 -18.36 29.83 -11.18
N ASP A 11 -18.61 29.67 -9.89
CA ASP A 11 -17.62 29.19 -8.93
C ASP A 11 -17.84 27.69 -8.71
N ASP A 12 -16.85 26.94 -9.17
CA ASP A 12 -16.61 25.52 -8.94
C ASP A 12 -16.19 25.32 -7.48
N ILE A 13 -17.00 24.58 -6.71
CA ILE A 13 -16.65 24.16 -5.36
C ILE A 13 -16.74 22.64 -5.33
N SER A 14 -15.62 22.00 -5.66
CA SER A 14 -15.34 20.61 -5.34
C SER A 14 -15.20 20.51 -3.81
N GLU A 15 -16.28 20.08 -3.16
CA GLU A 15 -16.25 19.64 -1.76
C GLU A 15 -15.41 18.36 -1.69
N HIS A 16 -14.12 18.51 -1.35
CA HIS A 16 -13.31 17.41 -0.87
C HIS A 16 -13.76 17.12 0.57
N GLU A 17 -14.63 16.13 0.73
CA GLU A 17 -14.88 15.53 2.04
C GLU A 17 -13.56 14.88 2.51
N GLU A 18 -12.95 15.51 3.51
CA GLU A 18 -11.85 14.93 4.29
C GLU A 18 -12.44 13.76 5.10
N HIS A 19 -12.31 12.54 4.58
CA HIS A 19 -12.57 11.34 5.37
C HIS A 19 -11.47 11.23 6.45
N GLU A 20 -11.77 11.76 7.64
CA GLU A 20 -11.03 11.46 8.87
C GLU A 20 -11.21 9.96 9.18
N HIS A 21 -10.29 9.14 8.69
CA HIS A 21 -10.17 7.75 9.15
C HIS A 21 -9.66 7.78 10.59
N PRO A 22 -10.41 7.23 11.57
CA PRO A 22 -9.90 7.05 12.91
C PRO A 22 -8.78 6.03 12.81
N HIS A 23 -7.53 6.49 12.76
CA HIS A 23 -6.37 5.62 12.82
C HIS A 23 -6.39 4.90 14.17
N HIS A 24 -7.01 3.73 14.18
CA HIS A 24 -6.99 2.81 15.30
C HIS A 24 -5.54 2.30 15.45
N ASN A 25 -4.76 3.07 16.21
CA ASN A 25 -3.36 2.81 16.50
C ASN A 25 -3.24 1.65 17.50
N HIS A 26 -3.60 0.44 17.06
CA HIS A 26 -3.34 -0.77 17.80
C HIS A 26 -1.86 -1.12 17.65
N SER A 27 -1.12 -0.98 18.74
CA SER A 27 0.29 -1.37 18.84
C SER A 27 0.41 -2.90 18.84
N HIS A 28 0.29 -3.54 17.67
CA HIS A 28 0.60 -4.96 17.56
C HIS A 28 2.12 -5.16 17.56
N SER A 29 2.60 -6.02 18.46
CA SER A 29 3.98 -6.51 18.38
C SER A 29 4.06 -7.45 17.19
N HIS A 30 4.63 -6.99 16.08
CA HIS A 30 4.92 -7.86 14.94
C HIS A 30 5.92 -8.92 15.37
N THR A 31 5.44 -10.09 15.77
CA THR A 31 6.24 -11.26 16.14
C THR A 31 7.22 -11.63 15.02
N GLN A 32 6.87 -11.28 13.77
CA GLN A 32 7.68 -11.47 12.57
C GLN A 32 8.60 -10.29 12.20
N SER A 33 8.71 -9.22 12.99
CA SER A 33 9.44 -7.97 12.63
C SER A 33 10.81 -8.23 12.00
N LYS A 34 11.64 -9.06 12.65
CA LYS A 34 12.99 -9.39 12.17
C LYS A 34 12.96 -10.18 10.86
N ALA A 35 12.00 -11.09 10.71
CA ALA A 35 11.87 -11.90 9.50
C ALA A 35 11.40 -11.04 8.31
N VAL A 36 10.49 -10.09 8.54
CA VAL A 36 10.06 -9.10 7.55
C VAL A 36 11.23 -8.20 7.14
N ILE A 37 11.95 -7.62 8.11
CA ILE A 37 13.14 -6.80 7.86
C ILE A 37 14.16 -7.57 7.01
N ASN A 38 14.47 -8.81 7.38
CA ASN A 38 15.42 -9.62 6.63
C ASN A 38 14.96 -9.91 5.18
N ARG A 39 13.66 -10.02 4.92
CA ARG A 39 13.14 -10.20 3.55
C ARG A 39 13.24 -8.90 2.76
N LEU A 40 12.90 -7.77 3.37
CA LEU A 40 13.05 -6.45 2.78
C LEU A 40 14.52 -6.16 2.42
N SER A 41 15.47 -6.44 3.31
CA SER A 41 16.90 -6.27 3.03
C SER A 41 17.37 -7.07 1.81
N ARG A 42 16.84 -8.28 1.61
CA ARG A 42 17.15 -9.07 0.40
C ARG A 42 16.53 -8.47 -0.86
N ALA A 43 15.28 -8.01 -0.78
CA ALA A 43 14.62 -7.34 -1.90
C ALA A 43 15.36 -6.05 -2.31
N ILE A 44 15.87 -5.29 -1.34
CA ILE A 44 16.71 -4.12 -1.58
C ILE A 44 17.99 -4.52 -2.32
N GLY A 45 18.71 -5.55 -1.86
CA GLY A 45 19.91 -6.02 -2.54
C GLY A 45 19.66 -6.50 -3.98
N HIS A 46 18.52 -7.13 -4.24
CA HIS A 46 18.11 -7.49 -5.61
C HIS A 46 17.85 -6.24 -6.46
N LEU A 47 17.15 -5.25 -5.92
CA LEU A 47 16.87 -4.00 -6.63
C LEU A 47 18.14 -3.20 -6.93
N GLU A 48 19.09 -3.16 -5.98
CA GLU A 48 20.41 -2.58 -6.21
C GLU A 48 21.17 -3.30 -7.33
N SER A 49 21.03 -4.63 -7.42
CA SER A 49 21.61 -5.40 -8.52
C SER A 49 20.97 -5.05 -9.86
N VAL A 50 19.65 -4.93 -9.91
CA VAL A 50 18.93 -4.49 -11.12
C VAL A 50 19.41 -3.10 -11.55
N LYS A 51 19.55 -2.16 -10.60
CA LYS A 51 20.08 -0.83 -10.88
C LYS A 51 21.45 -0.91 -11.55
N ARG A 52 22.40 -1.67 -10.98
CA ARG A 52 23.73 -1.87 -11.58
C ARG A 52 23.66 -2.48 -12.98
N MET A 53 22.77 -3.45 -13.21
CA MET A 53 22.58 -4.03 -14.54
C MET A 53 22.16 -2.98 -15.59
N VAL A 54 21.33 -2.01 -15.21
CA VAL A 54 20.94 -0.91 -16.09
C VAL A 54 22.11 0.06 -16.32
N GLU A 55 22.86 0.39 -15.26
CA GLU A 55 24.08 1.22 -15.36
C GLU A 55 25.15 0.58 -16.25
N ASP A 56 25.25 -0.75 -16.24
CA ASP A 56 26.17 -1.55 -17.04
C ASP A 56 25.64 -1.86 -18.46
N GLU A 57 24.51 -1.28 -18.87
CA GLU A 57 23.87 -1.49 -20.19
C GLU A 57 23.62 -2.97 -20.54
N ARG A 58 23.24 -3.78 -19.54
CA ARG A 58 22.88 -5.20 -19.72
C ARG A 58 21.66 -5.38 -20.61
N ASP A 59 21.53 -6.58 -21.19
CA ASP A 59 20.37 -6.97 -21.99
C ASP A 59 19.04 -6.74 -21.27
N CYS A 60 18.08 -6.13 -21.97
CA CYS A 60 16.78 -5.77 -21.41
C CYS A 60 16.00 -6.99 -20.91
N THR A 61 16.15 -8.16 -21.55
CA THR A 61 15.49 -9.41 -21.14
C THR A 61 16.00 -9.85 -19.78
N ASP A 62 17.31 -9.81 -19.56
CA ASP A 62 17.92 -10.14 -18.26
C ASP A 62 17.45 -9.18 -17.17
N VAL A 63 17.39 -7.88 -17.46
CA VAL A 63 16.90 -6.86 -16.51
C VAL A 63 15.44 -7.14 -16.14
N LEU A 64 14.59 -7.46 -17.11
CA LEU A 64 13.18 -7.80 -16.87
C LEU A 64 13.02 -9.07 -16.02
N ILE A 65 13.86 -10.08 -16.24
CA ILE A 65 13.88 -11.30 -15.41
C ILE A 65 14.24 -10.97 -13.96
N GLN A 66 15.25 -10.14 -13.73
CA GLN A 66 15.66 -9.74 -12.38
C GLN A 66 14.62 -8.84 -11.70
N LEU A 67 13.97 -7.94 -12.43
CA LEU A 67 12.82 -7.17 -11.92
C LEU A 67 11.67 -8.08 -11.49
N ALA A 68 11.39 -9.15 -12.23
CA ALA A 68 10.38 -10.14 -11.84
C ALA A 68 10.76 -10.84 -10.52
N ALA A 69 12.05 -11.10 -10.29
CA ALA A 69 12.55 -11.65 -9.04
C ALA A 69 12.37 -10.68 -7.86
N VAL A 70 12.61 -9.37 -8.06
CA VAL A 70 12.33 -8.32 -7.07
C VAL A 70 10.83 -8.31 -6.73
N ARG A 71 9.96 -8.28 -7.74
CA ARG A 71 8.50 -8.32 -7.54
C ARG A 71 8.08 -9.55 -6.73
N SER A 72 8.61 -10.72 -7.04
CA SER A 72 8.33 -11.96 -6.31
C SER A 72 8.75 -11.87 -4.84
N ALA A 73 9.93 -11.30 -4.55
CA ALA A 73 10.42 -11.11 -3.18
C ALA A 73 9.51 -10.16 -2.38
N LEU A 74 9.08 -9.05 -2.99
CA LEU A 74 8.11 -8.13 -2.39
C LEU A 74 6.77 -8.83 -2.14
N SER A 75 6.28 -9.60 -3.11
CA SER A 75 5.02 -10.31 -2.95
C SER A 75 5.04 -11.39 -1.87
N SER A 76 6.16 -12.09 -1.73
CA SER A 76 6.35 -13.02 -0.61
C SER A 76 6.39 -12.30 0.73
N THR A 77 6.92 -11.09 0.80
CA THR A 77 7.02 -10.31 2.04
C THR A 77 5.65 -9.78 2.45
N ALA A 78 4.90 -9.20 1.51
CA ALA A 78 3.54 -8.73 1.73
C ALA A 78 2.62 -9.85 2.25
N ARG A 79 2.71 -11.06 1.68
CA ARG A 79 1.95 -12.23 2.17
C ARG A 79 2.24 -12.57 3.64
N VAL A 80 3.49 -12.42 4.08
CA VAL A 80 3.84 -12.70 5.48
C VAL A 80 3.26 -11.63 6.41
N ILE A 81 3.35 -10.35 6.02
CA ILE A 81 2.78 -9.24 6.78
C ILE A 81 1.26 -9.41 6.89
N LEU A 82 0.59 -9.68 5.77
CA LEU A 82 -0.86 -9.86 5.73
C LEU A 82 -1.30 -11.04 6.60
N LYS A 83 -0.59 -12.17 6.55
CA LYS A 83 -0.88 -13.32 7.40
C LYS A 83 -0.74 -12.98 8.89
N ASP A 84 0.37 -12.34 9.27
CA ASP A 84 0.63 -11.92 10.65
C ASP A 84 -0.48 -10.96 11.13
N HIS A 85 -0.90 -10.02 10.27
CA HIS A 85 -1.94 -9.07 10.61
C HIS A 85 -3.32 -9.73 10.76
N LEU A 86 -3.71 -10.62 9.84
CA LEU A 86 -4.96 -11.39 9.92
C LEU A 86 -5.03 -12.25 11.19
N GLU A 87 -3.93 -12.90 11.57
CA GLU A 87 -3.88 -13.77 12.76
C GLU A 87 -4.13 -13.00 14.06
N HIS A 88 -3.65 -11.75 14.17
CA HIS A 88 -3.84 -10.94 15.36
C HIS A 88 -5.20 -10.22 15.35
N CYS A 89 -5.60 -9.64 14.23
CA CYS A 89 -6.76 -8.75 14.23
C CYS A 89 -8.11 -9.46 14.07
N ILE A 90 -8.16 -10.68 13.50
CA ILE A 90 -9.41 -11.47 13.52
C ILE A 90 -9.80 -11.81 14.97
N SER A 91 -8.82 -12.10 15.82
CA SER A 91 -9.09 -12.37 17.24
C SER A 91 -9.72 -11.16 17.92
N ASP A 92 -9.16 -9.97 17.67
CA ASP A 92 -9.61 -8.73 18.30
C ASP A 92 -10.96 -8.27 17.75
N ALA A 93 -11.18 -8.31 16.43
CA ALA A 93 -12.44 -7.90 15.80
C ALA A 93 -13.63 -8.78 16.23
N VAL A 94 -13.41 -10.07 16.48
CA VAL A 94 -14.45 -10.97 17.01
C VAL A 94 -14.79 -10.62 18.46
N GLU A 95 -13.83 -10.17 19.27
CA GLU A 95 -14.07 -9.74 20.65
C GLU A 95 -14.72 -8.35 20.73
N THR A 96 -14.37 -7.42 19.83
CA THR A 96 -14.82 -6.02 19.87
C THR A 96 -16.03 -5.73 18.99
N GLY A 97 -16.33 -6.57 17.99
CA GLY A 97 -17.40 -6.33 17.02
C GLY A 97 -17.12 -5.17 16.06
N ASP A 98 -15.84 -4.90 15.79
CA ASP A 98 -15.40 -3.75 15.00
C ASP A 98 -15.30 -4.08 13.49
N ASP A 99 -16.36 -3.77 12.75
CA ASP A 99 -16.42 -3.94 11.29
C ASP A 99 -15.49 -2.98 10.54
N THR A 100 -15.12 -1.82 11.13
CA THR A 100 -14.28 -0.82 10.45
C THR A 100 -12.86 -1.33 10.20
N PHE A 101 -12.35 -2.16 11.11
CA PHE A 101 -11.06 -2.83 10.96
C PHE A 101 -11.00 -3.70 9.68
N ILE A 102 -12.08 -4.44 9.39
CA ILE A 102 -12.15 -5.32 8.22
C ILE A 102 -12.13 -4.49 6.92
N GLU A 103 -12.77 -3.33 6.90
CA GLU A 103 -12.78 -2.42 5.76
C GLU A 103 -11.39 -1.82 5.47
N GLU A 104 -10.65 -1.42 6.52
CA GLU A 104 -9.28 -0.92 6.37
C GLU A 104 -8.34 -1.99 5.82
N LEU A 105 -8.47 -3.22 6.30
CA LEU A 105 -7.67 -4.34 5.82
C LEU A 105 -7.97 -4.68 4.35
N ASN A 106 -9.25 -4.70 3.97
CA ASN A 106 -9.64 -4.91 2.58
C ASN A 106 -9.07 -3.82 1.67
N THR A 107 -9.10 -2.56 2.11
CA THR A 107 -8.50 -1.43 1.38
C THR A 107 -7.00 -1.63 1.16
N ALA A 108 -6.27 -2.12 2.18
CA ALA A 108 -4.84 -2.40 2.06
C ALA A 108 -4.54 -3.57 1.09
N ILE A 109 -5.38 -4.60 1.09
CA ILE A 109 -5.28 -5.74 0.16
C ILE A 109 -5.52 -5.28 -1.28
N ASP A 110 -6.56 -4.48 -1.52
CA ASP A 110 -6.91 -3.99 -2.86
C ASP A 110 -5.79 -3.16 -3.48
N LYS A 111 -5.15 -2.29 -2.68
CA LYS A 111 -3.97 -1.51 -3.12
C LYS A 111 -2.73 -2.36 -3.41
N TYR A 112 -2.65 -3.56 -2.82
CA TYR A 112 -1.53 -4.46 -3.03
C TYR A 112 -1.72 -5.37 -4.26
N ILE A 113 -2.98 -5.70 -4.59
CA ILE A 113 -3.32 -6.55 -5.74
C ILE A 113 -3.36 -5.74 -7.05
N ASN A 114 -3.87 -4.50 -7.01
CA ASN A 114 -4.11 -3.65 -8.18
C ASN A 114 -2.98 -2.64 -8.39
#